data_AF-A0A1C5KKA3-F1
#
_entry.id   AF-A0A1C5KKA3-F1
#
_cell.length_a   1.000
_cell.length_b   1.000
_cell.length_c   1.000
_cell.angle_alpha   90.00
_cell.angle_beta   90.00
_cell.angle_gamma   90.00
#
_symmetry.space_group_name_H-M   'P 1'
#
loop_
_entity.id
_entity.type
_entity.pdbx_description
1 polymer ?
#
loop_
_entity_poly.entity_id
_entity_poly.type
_entity_poly.pdbx_seq_one_letter_code
_entity_poly.pdbx_strand_id
1 'polypeptide(L)'
;MREQNYKDAVKANDPEALVAIIKMIYQRKQKRLAEGKKCTATDAKYFQMAENLLYMELGVAIGKPKQEICKTIIDYIDQSRPENG
;
A
#
# COMPACT_ATOMS: atom_id res chain seq x y z
N MET A 1 3.85 -12.99 -15.88
CA MET A 1 4.34 -11.58 -15.89
C MET A 1 3.88 -10.80 -14.65
N ARG A 2 2.57 -10.60 -14.39
CA ARG A 2 2.09 -9.82 -13.22
C ARG A 2 2.56 -10.30 -11.85
N GLU A 3 2.45 -11.59 -11.59
CA GLU A 3 2.86 -12.13 -10.28
C GLU A 3 4.38 -12.03 -10.07
N GLN A 4 5.17 -12.05 -11.14
CA GLN A 4 6.61 -11.90 -11.05
C GLN A 4 6.98 -10.50 -10.55
N ASN A 5 6.36 -9.46 -11.11
CA ASN A 5 6.56 -8.08 -10.64
C ASN A 5 6.17 -7.91 -9.16
N TYR A 6 5.11 -8.60 -8.71
CA TYR A 6 4.75 -8.60 -7.29
C TYR A 6 5.81 -9.26 -6.42
N LYS A 7 6.30 -10.43 -6.84
CA LYS A 7 7.35 -11.16 -6.14
C LYS A 7 8.64 -10.34 -6.06
N ASP A 8 9.02 -9.69 -7.15
CA ASP A 8 10.29 -8.97 -7.23
C ASP A 8 10.30 -7.74 -6.32
N ALA A 9 9.22 -6.96 -6.29
CA ALA A 9 9.12 -5.82 -5.39
C ALA A 9 9.04 -6.23 -3.91
N VAL A 10 8.27 -7.29 -3.59
CA VAL A 10 8.22 -7.84 -2.22
C VAL A 10 9.59 -8.36 -1.78
N LYS A 11 10.35 -8.97 -2.69
CA LYS A 11 11.73 -9.44 -2.41
C LYS A 11 12.71 -8.28 -2.26
N ALA A 12 12.58 -7.24 -3.08
CA ALA A 12 13.43 -6.06 -3.01
C ALA A 12 13.22 -5.28 -1.71
N ASN A 13 12.01 -5.38 -1.13
CA ASN A 13 11.59 -4.64 0.06
C ASN A 13 11.85 -3.13 -0.06
N ASP A 14 11.78 -2.63 -1.29
CA ASP A 14 11.96 -1.22 -1.62
C ASP A 14 10.63 -0.48 -1.39
N PRO A 15 10.58 0.51 -0.48
CA PRO A 15 9.35 1.26 -0.21
C PRO A 15 8.69 1.85 -1.45
N GLU A 16 9.46 2.32 -2.44
CA GLU A 16 8.91 2.90 -3.67
C GLU A 16 8.21 1.84 -4.53
N ALA A 17 8.85 0.69 -4.76
CA ALA A 17 8.26 -0.44 -5.45
C ALA A 17 7.02 -1.01 -4.73
N LEU A 18 7.04 -1.07 -3.39
CA LEU A 18 5.91 -1.50 -2.58
C LEU A 18 4.71 -0.54 -2.76
N VAL A 19 4.93 0.77 -2.68
CA VAL A 19 3.90 1.79 -2.91
C VAL A 19 3.33 1.71 -4.33
N ALA A 20 4.18 1.49 -5.33
CA ALA A 20 3.74 1.36 -6.72
C ALA A 20 2.76 0.18 -6.90
N ILE A 21 3.05 -0.97 -6.29
CA ILE A 21 2.15 -2.13 -6.33
C ILE A 21 0.85 -1.89 -5.58
N ILE A 22 0.92 -1.30 -4.38
CA ILE A 22 -0.25 -0.96 -3.58
C ILE A 22 -1.20 -0.07 -4.39
N LYS A 23 -0.68 1.00 -5.02
CA LYS A 23 -1.45 1.91 -5.87
C LYS A 23 -2.06 1.19 -7.07
N MET A 24 -1.29 0.36 -7.76
CA MET A 24 -1.78 -0.40 -8.92
C MET A 24 -2.90 -1.38 -8.53
N ILE A 25 -2.73 -2.14 -7.46
CA ILE A 25 -3.74 -3.10 -6.99
C ILE A 25 -5.01 -2.35 -6.55
N TYR A 26 -4.87 -1.22 -5.86
CA TYR A 26 -5.99 -0.38 -5.47
C TYR A 26 -6.80 0.09 -6.69
N GLN A 27 -6.15 0.67 -7.70
CA GLN A 27 -6.83 1.11 -8.93
C GLN A 27 -7.59 -0.03 -9.62
N ARG A 28 -7.01 -1.23 -9.66
CA ARG A 28 -7.66 -2.42 -10.23
C ARG A 28 -8.84 -2.89 -9.39
N LYS A 29 -8.72 -2.85 -8.07
CA LYS A 29 -9.84 -3.13 -7.15
C LYS A 29 -10.99 -2.15 -7.42
N GLN A 30 -10.73 -0.86 -7.56
CA GLN A 30 -11.75 0.14 -7.88
C GLN A 30 -12.44 -0.16 -9.23
N LYS A 31 -11.67 -0.48 -10.28
CA LYS A 31 -12.23 -0.87 -11.58
C LYS A 31 -13.13 -2.10 -11.48
N ARG A 32 -12.71 -3.14 -10.76
CA ARG A 32 -13.51 -4.36 -10.58
C ARG A 32 -14.78 -4.10 -9.78
N LEU A 33 -14.71 -3.28 -8.74
CA LEU A 33 -15.88 -2.89 -7.95
C LEU A 33 -16.90 -2.14 -8.80
N ALA A 34 -16.46 -1.25 -9.69
CA ALA A 34 -17.35 -0.59 -10.66
C ALA A 34 -18.03 -1.56 -11.62
N GLU A 35 -17.40 -2.71 -11.91
CA GLU A 35 -17.98 -3.81 -12.70
C GLU A 35 -18.79 -4.82 -11.86
N GLY A 36 -19.04 -4.55 -10.56
CA GLY A 36 -19.74 -5.47 -9.66
C GLY A 36 -18.93 -6.71 -9.24
N LYS A 37 -17.61 -6.71 -9.50
CA LYS A 37 -16.71 -7.84 -9.24
C LYS A 37 -15.87 -7.62 -7.99
N LYS A 38 -15.67 -8.69 -7.23
CA LYS A 38 -14.74 -8.70 -6.09
C LYS A 38 -13.27 -8.68 -6.55
N CYS A 39 -12.39 -8.24 -5.65
CA CYS A 39 -10.94 -8.34 -5.82
C CYS A 39 -10.51 -9.81 -5.98
N THR A 40 -9.39 -10.05 -6.68
CA THR A 40 -8.85 -11.41 -6.81
C THR A 40 -8.09 -11.81 -5.55
N ALA A 41 -8.02 -13.11 -5.24
CA ALA A 41 -7.25 -13.62 -4.10
C ALA A 41 -5.75 -13.25 -4.20
N THR A 42 -5.20 -13.30 -5.41
CA THR A 42 -3.81 -12.91 -5.68
C THR A 42 -3.57 -11.44 -5.36
N ASP A 43 -4.43 -10.54 -5.86
CA ASP A 43 -4.29 -9.11 -5.60
C ASP A 43 -4.45 -8.80 -4.10
N ALA A 44 -5.39 -9.45 -3.41
CA ALA A 44 -5.56 -9.29 -1.96
C ALA A 44 -4.31 -9.73 -1.17
N LYS A 45 -3.73 -10.90 -1.51
CA LYS A 45 -2.50 -11.41 -0.88
C LYS A 45 -1.34 -10.44 -1.03
N TYR A 46 -1.05 -10.00 -2.26
CA TYR A 46 0.09 -9.11 -2.50
C TYR A 46 -0.11 -7.70 -1.96
N PHE A 47 -1.36 -7.21 -1.92
CA PHE A 47 -1.67 -5.94 -1.26
C PHE A 47 -1.31 -5.99 0.23
N GLN A 48 -1.78 -7.02 0.94
CA GLN A 48 -1.53 -7.17 2.37
C GLN A 48 -0.03 -7.37 2.67
N MET A 49 0.68 -8.14 1.84
CA MET A 49 2.12 -8.32 2.00
C MET A 49 2.88 -7.01 1.80
N ALA A 50 2.58 -6.26 0.73
CA ALA A 50 3.25 -5.01 0.43
C ALA A 50 2.96 -3.94 1.48
N GLU A 51 1.70 -3.83 1.92
CA GLU A 51 1.29 -2.91 2.99
C GLU A 51 2.01 -3.23 4.31
N ASN A 52 2.07 -4.50 4.68
CA ASN A 52 2.75 -4.90 5.92
C ASN A 52 4.26 -4.58 5.88
N LEU A 53 4.93 -4.85 4.76
CA LEU A 53 6.35 -4.52 4.59
C LEU A 53 6.57 -3.01 4.65
N LEU A 54 5.76 -2.23 3.94
CA LEU A 54 5.85 -0.77 3.95
C LEU A 54 5.69 -0.20 5.36
N TYR A 55 4.70 -0.67 6.13
CA TYR A 55 4.52 -0.21 7.50
C TYR A 55 5.65 -0.63 8.44
N MET A 56 6.34 -1.75 8.17
CA MET A 56 7.52 -2.14 8.94
C MET A 56 8.70 -1.22 8.65
N GLU A 57 8.99 -0.96 7.38
CA GLU A 57 10.09 -0.05 6.98
C GLU A 57 9.87 1.38 7.50
N LEU A 58 8.67 1.93 7.32
CA LEU A 58 8.31 3.23 7.86
C LEU A 58 8.32 3.25 9.39
N GLY A 59 7.92 2.14 10.03
CA GLY A 59 8.03 1.92 11.47
C GLY A 59 9.44 2.17 11.99
N VAL A 60 10.40 1.52 11.35
CA VAL A 60 11.82 1.65 11.67
C VAL A 60 12.32 3.07 11.40
N ALA A 61 12.03 3.63 10.22
CA ALA A 61 12.51 4.95 9.83
C ALA A 61 11.97 6.09 10.70
N ILE A 62 10.71 5.99 11.16
CA ILE A 62 10.03 7.01 11.98
C ILE A 62 10.23 6.75 13.48
N GLY A 63 10.70 5.57 13.87
CA GLY A 63 10.87 5.17 15.27
C GLY A 63 9.54 4.89 15.99
N LYS A 64 8.53 4.39 15.26
CA LYS A 64 7.20 4.06 15.78
C LYS A 64 6.84 2.60 15.51
N PRO A 65 6.01 1.98 16.36
CA PRO A 65 5.53 0.63 16.09
C PRO A 65 4.66 0.60 14.82
N LYS A 66 4.74 -0.50 14.06
CA LYS A 66 4.01 -0.72 12.81
C LYS A 66 2.52 -0.37 12.91
N GLN A 67 1.89 -0.69 14.04
CA GLN A 67 0.48 -0.48 14.34
C GLN A 67 0.09 1.00 14.32
N GLU A 68 1.04 1.90 14.61
CA GLU A 68 0.82 3.35 14.64
C GLU A 68 1.11 4.03 13.30
N ILE A 69 1.73 3.32 12.35
CA ILE A 69 2.17 3.92 11.08
C ILE A 69 1.01 4.33 10.21
N CYS A 70 -0.04 3.50 10.10
CA CYS A 70 -1.24 3.86 9.35
C CYS A 70 -1.85 5.16 9.86
N LYS A 71 -2.02 5.28 11.19
CA LYS A 71 -2.51 6.52 11.82
C LYS A 71 -1.57 7.70 11.55
N THR A 72 -0.27 7.51 11.70
CA THR A 72 0.73 8.55 11.47
C THR A 72 0.67 9.10 10.03
N ILE A 73 0.49 8.22 9.03
CA ILE A 73 0.33 8.62 7.63
C ILE A 73 -0.96 9.42 7.43
N ILE A 74 -2.08 8.97 8.00
CA ILE A 74 -3.37 9.67 7.92
C ILE A 74 -3.25 11.06 8.54
N ASP A 75 -2.77 11.14 9.78
CA ASP A 75 -2.60 12.39 10.52
C ASP A 75 -1.72 13.37 9.73
N TYR A 76 -0.64 12.88 9.10
CA TYR A 76 0.24 13.69 8.26
C TYR A 76 -0.47 14.21 7.00
N ILE A 77 -1.23 13.37 6.30
CA ILE A 77 -1.98 13.76 5.10
C ILE A 77 -3.04 14.80 5.45
N ASP A 78 -3.78 14.60 6.53
CA ASP A 78 -4.85 15.50 6.96
C ASP A 78 -4.29 16.88 7.36
N GLN A 79 -3.14 16.92 8.04
CA GLN A 79 -2.43 18.17 8.36
C GLN A 79 -1.83 18.85 7.12
N SER A 80 -1.43 18.06 6.11
CA SER A 80 -0.81 18.56 4.88
C SER A 80 -1.85 18.94 3.82
N ARG A 81 -3.14 18.67 4.05
CA ARG A 81 -4.21 19.14 3.18
C ARG A 81 -4.32 20.67 3.36
N PRO A 82 -4.14 21.47 2.30
CA PRO A 82 -4.30 22.91 2.43
C PRO A 82 -5.73 23.23 2.89
N GLU A 83 -5.86 24.04 3.94
CA GLU A 83 -7.12 24.62 4.37
C GLU A 83 -7.57 25.67 3.33
N ASN A 84 -8.10 25.23 2.19
CA ASN A 84 -8.80 26.06 1.19
C ASN A 84 -9.61 25.10 0.31
N GLY A 85 -10.92 25.21 0.07
CA GLY A 85 -11.96 26.17 0.40
C GLY A 85 -13.20 25.75 -0.41
#